data_AF-A0A2K5EZ47-F1
#
_entry.id   AF-A0A2K5EZ47-F1
#
_cell.length_a   1.000
_cell.length_b   1.000
_cell.length_c   1.000
_cell.angle_alpha   90.00
_cell.angle_beta   90.00
_cell.angle_gamma   90.00
#
_symmetry.space_group_name_H-M   'P 1'
#
loop_
_entity.id
_entity.type
_entity.pdbx_description
1 polymer ?
#
loop_
_entity_poly.entity_id
_entity_poly.type
_entity_poly.pdbx_seq_one_letter_code
_entity_poly.pdbx_strand_id
1 'polypeptide(L)'
;DVVMTQTPLSLLITHGDPASISCRSSQSLLHSDGNSYLSWYLQKPGQSPQPLIYKVSTRASRVPDRFSGSESGTDFILKISRVEPEDVGVYYYMQRTKQNLQESGGV
;
A
#
# COMPACT_ATOMS: atom_id res chain seq x y z
N ASP A 1 -11.86 0.31 17.83
CA ASP A 1 -10.71 -0.36 17.20
C ASP A 1 -10.45 0.31 15.86
N VAL A 2 -9.21 0.33 15.38
CA VAL A 2 -8.88 0.84 14.05
C VAL A 2 -9.26 -0.23 13.03
N VAL A 3 -10.22 0.06 12.16
CA VAL A 3 -10.60 -0.82 11.05
C VAL A 3 -9.97 -0.26 9.78
N MET A 4 -9.31 -1.12 9.01
CA MET A 4 -8.68 -0.76 7.76
C MET A 4 -9.36 -1.53 6.61
N THR A 5 -9.79 -0.81 5.59
CA THR A 5 -10.51 -1.38 4.46
C THR A 5 -9.72 -1.16 3.18
N GLN A 6 -9.19 -2.24 2.60
CA GLN A 6 -8.51 -2.18 1.31
C GLN A 6 -9.50 -2.31 0.15
N THR A 7 -9.28 -1.56 -0.92
CA THR A 7 -10.07 -1.63 -2.15
C THR A 7 -9.20 -1.32 -3.38
N PRO A 8 -9.30 -2.10 -4.46
CA PRO A 8 -10.05 -3.36 -4.57
C PRO A 8 -9.37 -4.52 -3.82
N LEU A 9 -10.11 -5.58 -3.50
CA LEU A 9 -9.54 -6.80 -2.89
C LEU A 9 -8.80 -7.67 -3.90
N SER A 10 -9.18 -7.59 -5.17
CA SER A 10 -8.46 -8.19 -6.28
C SER A 10 -8.67 -7.37 -7.55
N LEU A 11 -7.65 -7.31 -8.40
CA LEU A 11 -7.63 -6.43 -9.55
C LEU A 11 -6.96 -7.12 -10.73
N LEU A 12 -7.68 -7.27 -11.84
CA LEU A 12 -7.11 -7.76 -13.10
C LEU A 12 -6.70 -6.55 -13.95
N ILE A 13 -5.40 -6.42 -14.22
CA ILE A 13 -4.83 -5.27 -14.95
C ILE A 13 -4.03 -5.74 -16.15
N THR A 14 -4.13 -4.99 -17.25
CA THR A 14 -3.32 -5.20 -18.44
C THR A 14 -1.92 -4.61 -18.24
N HIS A 15 -0.91 -5.28 -18.76
CA HIS A 15 0.43 -4.72 -18.83
C HIS A 15 0.44 -3.30 -19.43
N GLY A 16 1.08 -2.36 -18.74
CA GLY A 16 1.18 -0.96 -19.13
C GLY A 16 0.06 -0.06 -18.59
N ASP A 17 -1.08 -0.62 -18.18
CA ASP A 17 -2.16 0.16 -17.58
C ASP A 17 -1.78 0.63 -16.16
N PRO A 18 -2.34 1.76 -15.69
CA PRO A 18 -2.15 2.20 -14.32
C PRO A 18 -3.00 1.38 -13.33
N ALA A 19 -2.47 1.17 -12.14
CA ALA A 19 -3.16 0.57 -10.99
C ALA A 19 -3.27 1.53 -9.83
N SER A 20 -4.33 1.38 -9.03
CA SER A 20 -4.44 2.03 -7.73
C SER A 20 -5.04 1.08 -6.69
N ILE A 21 -4.40 1.00 -5.54
CA ILE A 21 -4.87 0.27 -4.36
C ILE A 21 -5.09 1.30 -3.27
N SER A 22 -6.30 1.35 -2.73
CA SER A 22 -6.66 2.24 -1.63
C SER A 22 -6.79 1.45 -0.33
N CYS A 23 -6.41 2.06 0.78
CA CYS A 23 -6.68 1.59 2.11
C CYS A 23 -7.29 2.73 2.92
N ARG A 24 -8.53 2.54 3.38
CA ARG A 24 -9.25 3.51 4.20
C ARG A 24 -9.21 3.10 5.67
N SER A 25 -8.77 4.01 6.53
CA SER A 25 -8.90 3.86 7.97
C SER A 25 -10.23 4.41 8.49
N SER A 26 -10.81 3.74 9.49
CA SER A 26 -12.00 4.21 10.19
C SER A 26 -11.76 5.47 11.05
N GLN A 27 -10.50 5.80 11.31
CA GLN A 27 -10.10 6.96 12.13
C GLN A 27 -8.78 7.54 11.63
N SER A 28 -8.44 8.74 12.09
CA SER A 28 -7.15 9.35 11.76
C SER A 28 -5.99 8.50 12.30
N LEU A 29 -4.99 8.27 11.43
CA LEU A 29 -3.71 7.65 11.80
C LEU A 29 -2.63 8.70 12.08
N LEU A 30 -2.99 9.96 12.18
CA LEU A 30 -2.07 11.04 12.49
C LEU A 30 -1.50 10.84 13.90
N HIS A 31 -0.19 10.67 14.00
CA HIS A 31 0.50 10.58 15.28
C HIS A 31 0.66 11.97 15.92
N SER A 32 1.02 11.98 17.20
CA SER A 32 1.28 13.20 17.98
C SER A 32 2.41 14.07 17.42
N ASP A 33 3.28 13.51 16.59
CA ASP A 33 4.34 14.25 15.88
C ASP A 33 3.88 14.88 14.56
N GLY A 34 2.58 14.80 14.25
CA GLY A 34 1.98 15.35 13.05
C GLY A 34 2.18 14.49 11.80
N ASN A 35 2.66 13.25 11.91
CA ASN A 35 2.88 12.35 10.78
C ASN A 35 1.99 11.12 10.83
N SER A 36 1.60 10.63 9.65
CA SER A 36 0.98 9.32 9.49
C SER A 36 2.05 8.27 9.15
N TYR A 37 1.91 7.08 9.70
CA TYR A 37 2.87 5.98 9.50
C TYR A 37 2.17 4.77 8.91
N LEU A 38 1.99 4.79 7.59
CA LEU A 38 1.55 3.64 6.80
C LEU A 38 2.65 3.28 5.78
N SER A 39 2.87 1.98 5.62
CA SER A 39 3.83 1.42 4.67
C SER A 39 3.16 0.37 3.80
N TRP A 40 3.53 0.32 2.52
CA TRP A 40 3.05 -0.63 1.53
C TRP A 40 4.12 -1.67 1.22
N TYR A 41 3.70 -2.91 1.05
CA TYR A 41 4.55 -4.05 0.73
C TYR A 41 3.96 -4.86 -0.43
N LEU A 42 4.83 -5.47 -1.22
CA LEU A 42 4.47 -6.46 -2.23
C LEU A 42 5.07 -7.82 -1.86
N GLN A 43 4.24 -8.85 -1.83
CA GLN A 43 4.67 -10.23 -1.72
C GLN A 43 4.41 -10.97 -3.02
N LYS A 44 5.48 -11.43 -3.67
CA LYS A 44 5.41 -12.29 -4.84
C LYS A 44 5.35 -13.77 -4.40
N PRO A 45 4.78 -14.67 -5.21
CA PRO A 45 4.75 -16.10 -4.89
C PRO A 45 6.14 -16.64 -4.51
N GLY A 46 6.24 -17.27 -3.34
CA GLY A 46 7.50 -17.84 -2.83
C GLY A 46 8.54 -16.83 -2.33
N GLN A 47 8.21 -15.53 -2.27
CA GLN A 47 9.11 -14.49 -1.75
C GLN A 47 8.61 -13.91 -0.42
N SER A 48 9.53 -13.35 0.36
CA SER A 48 9.17 -12.54 1.53
C SER A 48 8.56 -11.20 1.10
N PRO A 49 7.71 -10.58 1.94
CA PRO A 49 7.19 -9.24 1.67
C PRO A 49 8.32 -8.22 1.46
N GLN A 50 8.27 -7.51 0.33
CA GLN A 50 9.23 -6.47 -0.04
C GLN A 50 8.63 -5.08 0.16
N PRO A 51 9.35 -4.13 0.78
CA PRO A 51 8.84 -2.78 0.99
C PRO A 51 8.75 -2.01 -0.33
N LEU A 52 7.61 -1.33 -0.54
CA LEU A 52 7.39 -0.43 -1.68
C LEU A 52 7.48 1.03 -1.26
N ILE A 53 6.60 1.43 -0.35
CA ILE A 53 6.46 2.80 0.15
C ILE A 53 6.43 2.74 1.68
N TYR A 54 7.09 3.66 2.35
CA TYR A 54 7.05 3.85 3.81
C TYR A 54 6.76 5.31 4.13
N LYS A 55 6.29 5.57 5.36
CA LYS A 55 5.87 6.92 5.78
C LYS A 55 4.96 7.58 4.73
N VAL A 56 3.93 6.84 4.31
CA VAL A 56 2.88 7.26 3.37
C VAL A 56 3.32 7.44 1.93
N SER A 57 4.41 8.16 1.67
CA SER A 57 4.81 8.60 0.33
C SER A 57 6.29 8.37 0.01
N THR A 58 7.10 7.91 0.97
CA THR A 58 8.53 7.71 0.76
C THR A 58 8.81 6.36 0.12
N ARG A 59 9.29 6.36 -1.11
CA ARG A 59 9.61 5.14 -1.85
C ARG A 59 10.86 4.45 -1.31
N ALA A 60 10.80 3.13 -1.15
CA ALA A 60 11.94 2.34 -0.71
C ALA A 60 13.05 2.31 -1.79
N SER A 61 14.29 2.07 -1.36
CA SER A 61 15.42 1.96 -2.27
C SER A 61 15.20 0.81 -3.26
N ARG A 62 15.59 1.02 -4.53
CA ARG A 62 15.43 0.06 -5.65
C ARG A 62 13.99 -0.23 -6.08
N VAL A 63 13.00 0.50 -5.54
CA VAL A 63 11.63 0.45 -6.04
C VAL A 63 11.50 1.37 -7.26
N PRO A 64 10.96 0.88 -8.41
CA PRO A 64 10.77 1.67 -9.61
C PRO A 64 9.95 2.96 -9.39
N ASP A 65 10.21 3.99 -10.19
CA ASP A 65 9.53 5.30 -10.10
C ASP A 65 8.05 5.28 -10.52
N ARG A 66 7.62 4.19 -11.16
CA ARG A 66 6.21 3.91 -11.39
C ARG A 66 5.38 3.76 -10.10
N PHE A 67 6.00 3.46 -8.96
CA PHE A 67 5.31 3.36 -7.67
C PHE A 67 5.27 4.70 -6.93
N SER A 68 4.09 5.09 -6.45
CA SER A 68 3.93 6.23 -5.54
C SER A 68 2.88 5.96 -4.47
N GLY A 69 3.05 6.61 -3.31
CA GLY A 69 2.08 6.58 -2.23
C GLY A 69 1.59 7.98 -1.88
N SER A 70 0.34 8.08 -1.45
CA SER A 70 -0.29 9.34 -1.03
C SER A 70 -1.33 9.11 0.06
N GLU A 71 -1.68 10.17 0.78
CA GLU A 71 -2.72 10.19 1.81
C GLU A 71 -3.66 11.37 1.58
N SER A 72 -4.94 11.15 1.87
CA SER A 72 -5.98 12.17 1.91
C SER A 72 -6.92 11.88 3.07
N GLY A 73 -6.78 12.60 4.18
CA GLY A 73 -7.59 12.37 5.38
C GLY A 73 -7.30 11.01 6.00
N THR A 74 -8.20 10.04 5.82
CA THR A 74 -8.01 8.65 6.29
C THR A 74 -7.83 7.65 5.14
N ASP A 75 -7.78 8.15 3.90
CA ASP A 75 -7.53 7.34 2.70
C ASP A 75 -6.04 7.34 2.36
N PHE A 76 -5.47 6.16 2.21
CA PHE A 76 -4.09 5.92 1.78
C PHE A 76 -4.10 5.23 0.43
N ILE A 77 -3.35 5.73 -0.54
CA ILE A 77 -3.39 5.23 -1.90
C ILE A 77 -1.98 4.84 -2.33
N LEU A 78 -1.82 3.60 -2.80
CA LEU A 78 -0.69 3.15 -3.59
C LEU A 78 -1.07 3.24 -5.07
N LYS A 79 -0.25 3.90 -5.88
CA LYS A 79 -0.43 3.99 -7.32
C LYS A 79 0.77 3.36 -8.04
N ILE A 80 0.47 2.61 -9.09
CA ILE A 80 1.44 2.09 -10.05
C ILE A 80 1.10 2.74 -11.38
N SER A 81 1.96 3.59 -11.93
CA SER A 81 1.63 4.37 -13.13
C SER A 81 1.63 3.55 -14.42
N ARG A 82 2.40 2.45 -14.45
CA ARG A 82 2.44 1.47 -15.53
C ARG A 82 2.75 0.11 -14.92
N VAL A 83 1.79 -0.81 -14.92
CA VAL A 83 2.00 -2.17 -14.36
C VAL A 83 2.90 -2.99 -15.27
N GLU A 84 3.89 -3.64 -14.69
CA GLU A 84 4.79 -4.59 -15.35
C GLU A 84 4.53 -6.04 -14.87
N PRO A 85 4.94 -7.10 -15.60
CA PRO A 85 4.60 -8.48 -15.25
C PRO A 85 5.15 -8.90 -13.88
N GLU A 86 6.26 -8.29 -13.44
CA GLU A 86 6.82 -8.55 -12.13
C GLU A 86 6.05 -7.88 -10.98
N ASP A 87 5.08 -7.01 -11.25
CA ASP A 87 4.28 -6.32 -10.22
C ASP A 87 3.11 -7.19 -9.71
N VAL A 88 2.92 -8.39 -10.29
CA VAL A 88 1.90 -9.38 -9.86
C VAL A 88 2.24 -9.92 -8.48
N GLY A 89 1.25 -9.91 -7.59
CA GLY A 89 1.43 -10.38 -6.22
C GLY A 89 0.43 -9.78 -5.23
N VAL A 90 0.63 -10.10 -3.96
CA VAL A 90 -0.25 -9.62 -2.89
C VAL A 90 0.31 -8.33 -2.30
N TYR A 91 -0.56 -7.32 -2.22
CA TYR A 91 -0.20 -6.00 -1.71
C TYR A 91 -0.77 -5.82 -0.30
N TYR A 92 0.11 -5.49 0.64
CA TYR A 92 -0.24 -5.30 2.04
C TYR A 92 0.10 -3.88 2.49
N TYR A 93 -0.66 -3.39 3.46
CA TYR A 93 -0.30 -2.20 4.23
C TYR A 93 0.03 -2.58 5.67
N MET A 94 0.92 -1.80 6.28
CA MET A 94 1.22 -1.89 7.70
C MET A 94 1.21 -0.49 8.29
N GLN A 95 0.48 -0.31 9.37
CA GLN A 95 0.31 0.96 10.05
C GLN A 95 0.90 0.92 11.47
N ARG A 96 1.41 2.05 11.99
CA ARG A 96 2.16 2.11 13.28
C ARG A 96 1.31 2.48 14.51
N THR A 97 -0.01 2.58 14.41
CA THR A 97 -0.89 2.75 15.58
C THR A 97 -1.20 1.40 16.24
N LYS A 98 -1.36 1.40 17.57
CA LYS A 98 -1.50 0.23 18.47
C LYS A 98 -2.02 -1.03 17.77
N GLN A 99 -1.13 -2.04 17.69
CA GLN A 99 -1.35 -3.45 17.31
C GLN A 99 -2.63 -3.72 16.52
N ASN A 100 -2.52 -3.83 15.18
CA ASN A 100 -3.25 -4.83 14.40
C ASN A 100 -2.63 -4.91 13.00
N LEU A 101 -2.11 -6.09 12.64
CA LEU A 101 -1.75 -6.48 11.28
C LEU A 101 -3.05 -6.93 10.60
N GLN A 102 -3.45 -6.27 9.51
CA GLN A 102 -4.60 -6.72 8.70
C GLN A 102 -4.07 -7.12 7.32
N GLU A 103 -4.27 -8.39 6.96
CA GLU A 103 -3.95 -8.91 5.64
C GLU A 103 -4.99 -8.39 4.63
N SER A 104 -4.56 -8.11 3.40
CA SER A 104 -5.44 -7.66 2.33
C SER A 104 -5.00 -8.20 0.98
N GLY A 105 -5.96 -8.29 0.05
CA GLY A 105 -5.90 -9.14 -1.14
C GLY A 105 -4.96 -8.70 -2.27
N GLY A 106 -4.85 -9.54 -3.31
CA GLY A 106 -3.79 -9.48 -4.32
C GLY A 106 -4.22 -9.02 -5.72
N VAL A 107 -3.23 -8.54 -6.47
CA VAL A 107 -3.30 -8.18 -7.90
C VAL A 107 -2.81 -9.36 -8.73
#